data_AF-A0A7G1IJS2-F1
#
_entry.id   AF-A0A7G1IJS2-F1
#
_cell.length_a   1.000
_cell.length_b   1.000
_cell.length_c   1.000
_cell.angle_alpha   90.00
_cell.angle_beta   90.00
_cell.angle_gamma   90.00
#
_symmetry.space_group_name_H-M   'P 1'
#
loop_
_entity.id
_entity.type
_entity.pdbx_description
1 polymer ?
#
loop_
_entity_poly.entity_id
_entity_poly.type
_entity_poly.pdbx_seq_one_letter_code
_entity_poly.pdbx_strand_id
1 'polypeptide(L)'
;MAFEVAKALQAPLDVLVVRKLGVPFQPELAFGAIGEDGVRVLNDGVVRAASLDDEDVQAVERTQRIELQRRVERFRRGRDRIPLTGRIAVIVDDGIATGATAKAGCQVARAQGPAR
;
A
#
# COMPACT_ATOMS: atom_id res chain seq x y z
N MET A 1 14.95 10.63 0.93
CA MET A 1 14.97 10.33 2.39
C MET A 1 15.27 8.87 2.70
N ALA A 2 14.54 7.89 2.18
CA ALA A 2 14.73 6.47 2.53
C ALA A 2 16.16 5.92 2.31
N PHE A 3 16.90 6.42 1.32
CA PHE A 3 18.28 6.03 1.05
C PHE A 3 19.23 6.30 2.23
N GLU A 4 19.14 7.48 2.84
CA GLU A 4 20.01 7.82 3.97
C GLU A 4 19.72 6.95 5.19
N VAL A 5 18.45 6.64 5.43
CA VAL A 5 18.04 5.71 6.50
C VAL A 5 18.60 4.31 6.27
N ALA A 6 18.45 3.78 5.05
CA ALA A 6 18.98 2.46 4.69
C ALA A 6 20.51 2.39 4.81
N LYS A 7 21.21 3.44 4.36
CA LYS A 7 22.66 3.57 4.47
C LYS A 7 23.12 3.60 5.93
N ALA A 8 22.47 4.40 6.77
CA ALA A 8 22.80 4.51 8.20
C ALA A 8 22.55 3.20 8.96
N LEU A 9 21.49 2.47 8.60
CA LEU A 9 21.15 1.19 9.21
C LEU A 9 21.86 -0.02 8.56
N GLN A 10 22.66 0.21 7.52
CA GLN A 10 23.26 -0.84 6.70
C GLN A 10 22.24 -1.89 6.24
N ALA A 11 21.02 -1.43 5.93
CA ALA A 11 19.88 -2.25 5.59
C ALA A 11 19.60 -2.20 4.09
N PRO A 12 19.01 -3.25 3.49
CA PRO A 12 18.55 -3.19 2.12
C PRO A 12 17.45 -2.14 1.96
N LEU A 13 17.52 -1.38 0.86
CA LEU A 13 16.48 -0.42 0.47
C LEU A 13 15.61 -1.02 -0.62
N ASP A 14 14.30 -0.93 -0.44
CA ASP A 14 13.33 -1.26 -1.48
C ASP A 14 12.14 -0.28 -1.47
N VAL A 15 11.40 -0.22 -2.57
CA VAL A 15 10.16 0.57 -2.69
C VAL A 15 8.97 -0.30 -2.30
N LEU A 16 8.03 0.25 -1.55
CA LEU A 16 6.73 -0.37 -1.31
C LEU A 16 5.68 0.37 -2.15
N VAL A 17 5.13 -0.28 -3.17
CA VAL A 17 4.11 0.33 -4.03
C VAL A 17 2.72 -0.01 -3.52
N VAL A 18 1.94 1.02 -3.16
CA VAL A 18 0.57 0.86 -2.64
C VAL A 18 -0.41 1.81 -3.31
N ARG A 19 -1.69 1.42 -3.32
CA ARG A 19 -2.83 2.28 -3.68
C ARG A 19 -3.90 2.23 -2.60
N LYS A 20 -4.48 3.39 -2.27
CA LYS A 20 -5.69 3.47 -1.45
C LYS A 20 -6.90 3.09 -2.30
N LEU A 21 -7.86 2.42 -1.68
CA LEU A 21 -9.21 2.24 -2.21
C LEU A 21 -10.11 3.25 -1.50
N GLY A 22 -10.45 4.33 -2.22
CA GLY A 22 -11.28 5.42 -1.72
C GLY A 22 -12.77 5.15 -1.97
N VAL A 23 -13.63 5.62 -1.07
CA VAL A 23 -15.09 5.60 -1.27
C VAL A 23 -15.42 6.39 -2.55
N PRO A 24 -16.22 5.86 -3.50
CA PRO A 24 -16.44 6.49 -4.81
C PRO A 24 -16.87 7.96 -4.75
N PHE A 25 -17.78 8.28 -3.84
CA PHE A 25 -18.33 9.62 -3.63
C PHE A 25 -17.55 10.45 -2.58
N GLN A 26 -16.55 9.87 -1.91
CA GLN A 26 -15.68 10.58 -0.96
C GLN A 26 -14.25 10.02 -1.02
N PRO A 27 -13.47 10.32 -2.08
CA PRO A 27 -12.21 9.63 -2.38
C PRO A 27 -11.12 9.76 -1.30
N GLU A 28 -11.19 10.79 -0.46
CA GLU A 28 -10.27 10.97 0.67
C GLU A 28 -10.51 9.97 1.81
N LEU A 29 -11.74 9.45 1.94
CA LEU A 29 -12.08 8.39 2.87
C LEU A 29 -11.74 7.04 2.25
N ALA A 30 -10.70 6.38 2.77
CA ALA A 30 -10.28 5.07 2.29
C ALA A 30 -11.03 3.94 2.99
N PHE A 31 -11.70 3.09 2.20
CA PHE A 31 -12.26 1.82 2.67
C PHE A 31 -11.26 0.66 2.58
N GLY A 32 -10.10 0.86 1.95
CA GLY A 32 -9.09 -0.18 1.86
C GLY A 32 -7.78 0.28 1.23
N ALA A 33 -6.88 -0.69 1.00
CA ALA A 33 -5.63 -0.52 0.32
C ALA A 33 -5.22 -1.79 -0.43
N ILE A 34 -4.49 -1.63 -1.52
CA ILE A 34 -3.90 -2.74 -2.30
C ILE A 34 -2.41 -2.52 -2.49
N GLY A 35 -1.69 -3.62 -2.64
CA GLY A 35 -0.27 -3.66 -2.96
C GLY A 35 0.05 -4.73 -3.98
N GLU A 36 1.35 -4.87 -4.26
CA GLU A 36 1.94 -5.93 -5.10
C GLU A 36 1.53 -7.34 -4.62
N ASP A 37 1.68 -8.34 -5.48
CA ASP A 37 1.43 -9.77 -5.18
C ASP A 37 0.01 -10.10 -4.70
N GLY A 38 -0.99 -9.37 -5.22
CA GLY A 38 -2.39 -9.60 -4.88
C GLY A 38 -2.81 -9.08 -3.50
N VAL A 39 -1.91 -8.47 -2.73
CA VAL A 39 -2.23 -7.95 -1.38
C VAL A 39 -3.41 -6.97 -1.44
N ARG A 40 -4.39 -7.25 -0.58
CA ARG A 40 -5.65 -6.50 -0.44
C ARG A 40 -6.01 -6.42 1.03
N VAL A 41 -6.28 -5.20 1.50
CA VAL A 41 -6.72 -4.93 2.88
C VAL A 41 -7.97 -4.08 2.81
N LEU A 42 -9.06 -4.54 3.43
CA LEU A 42 -10.31 -3.81 3.52
C LEU A 42 -10.58 -3.36 4.96
N ASN A 43 -11.36 -2.30 5.08
CA ASN A 43 -11.94 -1.83 6.32
C ASN A 43 -13.46 -2.01 6.24
N ASP A 44 -13.94 -3.17 6.71
CA ASP A 44 -15.36 -3.53 6.66
C ASP A 44 -16.26 -2.52 7.38
N GLY A 45 -15.73 -1.79 8.38
CA GLY A 45 -16.46 -0.72 9.05
C GLY A 45 -16.78 0.45 8.10
N VAL A 46 -15.82 0.84 7.26
CA VAL A 46 -16.02 1.92 6.26
C VAL A 46 -16.90 1.42 5.12
N VAL A 47 -16.70 0.19 4.65
CA VAL A 47 -17.53 -0.44 3.62
C VAL A 47 -19.01 -0.41 4.04
N ARG A 48 -19.31 -0.86 5.27
CA ARG A 48 -20.68 -0.84 5.81
C ARG A 48 -21.20 0.58 6.03
N ALA A 49 -20.40 1.48 6.59
CA ALA A 49 -20.84 2.85 6.89
C ALA A 49 -21.12 3.68 5.62
N ALA A 50 -20.41 3.38 4.52
CA ALA A 50 -20.62 4.02 3.22
C ALA A 50 -21.62 3.25 2.33
N SER A 51 -22.23 2.17 2.83
CA SER A 51 -23.17 1.30 2.09
C SER A 51 -22.63 0.83 0.73
N LEU A 52 -21.33 0.53 0.66
CA LEU A 52 -20.72 0.03 -0.56
C LEU A 52 -21.11 -1.43 -0.78
N ASP A 53 -21.59 -1.73 -1.98
CA ASP A 53 -21.78 -3.11 -2.39
C ASP A 53 -20.49 -3.71 -2.99
N ASP A 54 -20.55 -4.99 -3.34
CA ASP A 54 -19.41 -5.68 -3.93
C ASP A 54 -19.02 -5.11 -5.30
N GLU A 55 -19.96 -4.55 -6.05
CA GLU A 55 -19.69 -3.98 -7.37
C GLU A 55 -18.92 -2.66 -7.25
N ASP A 56 -19.30 -1.80 -6.31
CA ASP A 56 -18.59 -0.56 -5.95
C ASP A 56 -17.15 -0.86 -5.56
N VAL A 57 -16.96 -1.82 -4.64
CA VAL A 57 -15.64 -2.23 -4.15
C VAL A 57 -14.78 -2.74 -5.31
N GLN A 58 -15.33 -3.61 -6.16
CA GLN A 58 -14.61 -4.17 -7.29
C GLN A 58 -14.30 -3.11 -8.36
N ALA A 59 -15.20 -2.17 -8.63
CA ALA A 59 -14.98 -1.10 -9.61
C ALA A 59 -13.81 -0.20 -9.21
N VAL A 60 -13.74 0.19 -7.93
CA VAL A 60 -12.62 0.96 -7.39
C VAL A 60 -11.35 0.13 -7.42
N GLU A 61 -11.39 -1.13 -6.98
CA GLU A 61 -10.22 -2.01 -6.96
C GLU A 61 -9.64 -2.20 -8.37
N ARG A 62 -10.46 -2.47 -9.40
CA ARG A 62 -9.99 -2.62 -10.79
C ARG A 62 -9.23 -1.39 -11.26
N THR A 63 -9.79 -0.21 -11.06
CA THR A 63 -9.16 1.06 -11.45
C THR A 63 -7.82 1.26 -10.72
N GLN A 64 -7.79 0.99 -9.41
CA GLN A 64 -6.57 1.16 -8.63
C GLN A 64 -5.51 0.09 -8.92
N ARG A 65 -5.90 -1.13 -9.31
CA ARG A 65 -4.97 -2.20 -9.73
C ARG A 65 -4.23 -1.83 -11.01
N ILE A 66 -4.90 -1.21 -11.97
CA ILE A 66 -4.26 -0.69 -13.20
C ILE A 66 -3.20 0.36 -12.84
N GLU A 67 -3.55 1.31 -11.99
CA GLU A 67 -2.61 2.34 -11.54
C GLU A 67 -1.45 1.78 -10.71
N LEU A 68 -1.73 0.79 -9.87
CA LEU A 68 -0.71 0.06 -9.11
C LEU A 68 0.30 -0.57 -10.07
N GLN A 69 -0.17 -1.34 -11.06
CA GLN A 69 0.69 -2.02 -12.02
C GLN A 69 1.57 -1.03 -12.80
N ARG A 70 1.01 0.09 -13.26
CA ARG A 70 1.77 1.15 -13.93
C ARG A 70 2.91 1.69 -13.05
N ARG A 71 2.67 1.86 -11.75
CA ARG A 71 3.69 2.33 -10.79
C ARG A 71 4.74 1.26 -10.50
N VAL A 72 4.32 0.00 -10.37
CA VAL A 72 5.21 -1.16 -10.17
C VAL A 72 6.21 -1.23 -11.32
N GLU A 73 5.75 -1.21 -12.56
CA GLU A 73 6.62 -1.23 -13.75
C GLU A 73 7.64 -0.08 -13.73
N ARG A 74 7.17 1.14 -13.44
CA ARG A 74 8.01 2.34 -13.38
C ARG A 74 9.10 2.26 -12.30
N PHE A 75 8.77 1.77 -11.10
CA PHE A 75 9.67 1.77 -9.95
C PHE A 75 10.58 0.54 -9.89
N ARG A 76 10.05 -0.64 -10.24
CA ARG A 76 10.80 -1.90 -10.24
C ARG A 76 11.80 -1.96 -11.39
N ARG A 77 11.39 -1.54 -12.59
CA ARG A 77 12.18 -1.68 -13.84
C ARG A 77 12.70 -3.11 -14.02
N GLY A 78 11.84 -4.10 -13.77
CA GLY A 78 12.17 -5.52 -13.88
C GLY A 78 12.95 -6.12 -12.70
N ARG A 79 13.24 -5.35 -11.64
CA ARG A 79 13.84 -5.89 -10.42
C ARG A 79 12.80 -6.52 -9.53
N ASP A 80 13.13 -7.69 -8.98
CA ASP A 80 12.32 -8.33 -7.96
C ASP A 80 12.31 -7.52 -6.66
N ARG A 81 11.26 -7.76 -5.90
CA ARG A 81 11.06 -7.18 -4.59
C ARG A 81 11.84 -7.94 -3.52
N ILE A 82 12.26 -7.23 -2.48
CA ILE A 82 12.84 -7.85 -1.29
C ILE A 82 11.72 -8.40 -0.40
N PRO A 83 11.70 -9.72 -0.11
CA PRO A 83 10.67 -10.31 0.74
C PRO A 83 10.73 -9.74 2.17
N LEU A 84 9.56 -9.40 2.72
CA LEU A 84 9.45 -8.92 4.10
C LEU A 84 9.32 -10.03 5.13
N THR A 85 8.97 -11.24 4.70
CA THR A 85 8.65 -12.37 5.59
C THR A 85 9.74 -12.58 6.64
N GLY A 86 9.37 -12.51 7.93
CA GLY A 86 10.29 -12.70 9.05
C GLY A 86 11.31 -11.58 9.28
N ARG A 87 11.21 -10.45 8.56
CA ARG A 87 12.12 -9.29 8.71
C ARG A 87 11.47 -8.15 9.50
N ILE A 88 12.30 -7.26 10.03
CA ILE A 88 11.85 -5.96 10.54
C ILE A 88 11.76 -5.00 9.35
N ALA A 89 10.60 -4.40 9.13
CA ALA A 89 10.38 -3.44 8.04
C ALA A 89 10.32 -2.00 8.57
N VAL A 90 11.18 -1.13 8.03
CA VAL A 90 11.15 0.32 8.31
C VAL A 90 10.54 1.02 7.11
N ILE A 91 9.34 1.58 7.29
CA ILE A 91 8.66 2.35 6.24
C ILE A 91 9.04 3.82 6.41
N VAL A 92 9.57 4.41 5.34
CA VAL A 92 10.01 5.80 5.32
C VAL A 92 9.20 6.56 4.27
N ASP A 93 8.62 7.69 4.68
CA ASP A 93 7.96 8.66 3.81
C ASP A 93 8.69 10.01 3.96
N ASP A 94 8.60 10.89 2.96
CA ASP A 94 9.24 12.21 3.03
C ASP A 94 8.42 13.25 3.83
N GLY A 95 7.14 12.94 4.09
CA GLY A 95 6.28 13.69 4.99
C GLY A 95 4.93 13.03 5.18
N ILE A 96 4.23 13.42 6.24
CA ILE A 96 2.86 12.96 6.51
C ILE A 96 1.94 14.16 6.45
N ALA A 97 1.17 14.28 5.36
CA ALA A 97 0.12 15.30 5.26
C ALA A 97 -1.15 14.85 6.02
N THR A 98 -1.71 13.68 5.64
CA THR A 98 -2.92 13.11 6.25
C THR A 98 -2.71 11.72 6.85
N GLY A 99 -1.52 11.13 6.67
CA GLY A 99 -1.19 9.79 7.14
C GLY A 99 -1.86 8.65 6.38
N ALA A 100 -2.77 8.95 5.44
CA ALA A 100 -3.53 7.94 4.72
C ALA A 100 -2.62 7.02 3.88
N THR A 101 -1.61 7.58 3.22
CA THR A 101 -0.62 6.81 2.45
C THR A 101 0.26 5.95 3.36
N ALA A 102 0.76 6.52 4.45
CA ALA A 102 1.56 5.79 5.44
C ALA A 102 0.77 4.62 6.05
N LYS A 103 -0.50 4.85 6.41
CA LYS A 103 -1.39 3.81 6.94
C LYS A 103 -1.61 2.68 5.92
N ALA A 104 -1.89 3.02 4.67
CA ALA A 104 -2.02 2.04 3.59
C ALA A 104 -0.72 1.24 3.38
N GLY A 105 0.43 1.92 3.41
CA GLY A 105 1.76 1.30 3.39
C GLY A 105 1.94 0.28 4.51
N CYS A 106 1.70 0.68 5.75
CA CYS A 106 1.79 -0.20 6.92
C CYS A 106 0.85 -1.41 6.81
N GLN A 107 -0.39 -1.21 6.37
CA GLN A 107 -1.38 -2.28 6.22
C GLN A 107 -0.94 -3.31 5.16
N VAL A 108 -0.49 -2.85 4.00
CA VAL A 108 0.02 -3.72 2.93
C VAL A 108 1.28 -4.46 3.38
N ALA A 109 2.23 -3.76 4.02
CA ALA A 109 3.45 -4.37 4.52
C ALA A 109 3.14 -5.46 5.56
N ARG A 110 2.22 -5.20 6.50
CA ARG A 110 1.78 -6.18 7.50
C ARG A 110 1.20 -7.44 6.89
N ALA A 111 0.40 -7.31 5.82
CA ALA A 111 -0.19 -8.46 5.12
C ALA A 111 0.87 -9.36 4.46
N GLN A 112 2.12 -8.90 4.31
CA GLN A 112 3.22 -9.66 3.73
C GLN A 112 4.12 -10.36 4.78
N GLY A 113 3.72 -10.34 6.06
CA GLY A 113 4.33 -11.14 7.13
C GLY A 113 5.70 -10.71 7.67
N PRO A 114 6.01 -9.40 7.83
CA PRO A 114 7.20 -9.00 8.56
C PRO A 114 7.13 -9.46 10.02
N ALA A 115 8.29 -9.72 10.63
CA ALA A 115 8.40 -9.96 12.06
C ALA A 115 8.04 -8.72 12.89
N ARG A 116 8.34 -7.52 12.36
CA ARG A 116 8.01 -6.25 13.02
C ARG A 116 7.80 -5.13 12.03
#